data_AF-A0A0F9CS86-F1
#
_entry.id   AF-A0A0F9CS86-F1
#
_cell.length_a   1.000
_cell.length_b   1.000
_cell.length_c   1.000
_cell.angle_alpha   90.00
_cell.angle_beta   90.00
_cell.angle_gamma   90.00
#
_symmetry.space_group_name_H-M   'P 1'
#
loop_
_entity.id
_entity.type
_entity.pdbx_description
1 polymer ?
#
loop_
_entity_poly.entity_id
_entity_poly.type
_entity_poly.pdbx_seq_one_letter_code
_entity_poly.pdbx_strand_id
1 'polypeptide(L)'
;KNDLDFIVLTGDLVDYVVLSRISKKIRKSKKAVKYEESNWQIFKNIILNIKTPKHSKGVKRGEELLCPIFTTIGNHDYRPYHYDLTWAEMYKKIGLNAAEAIALNELFSASPISAIIKTTTALRGYLAEINPSLTFSLTLGKNMFVFLNTGSDSFKNLRDLITGHPSVTGIAGTQIKYLENLINHKIDKEFKTYLFLHGPPINTGDKKLSIKLFEKKGKKIIREKIGDFKESVLRKLGGPLSKARIDNVFNVKYGTISSNWGKMVKFCMDYCTLALAGHTHKQREFRLEDPKIKSRVYATPPFSLKKLENPAAVYYDNYSEIYTDAESIEKHAPFIVQTPALGLGGSKDLKTAGAYREVIIKDGKLSSFKVKHINR
;
A
#
# COMPACT_ATOMS: atom_id res chain seq x y z
N LYS A 1 -23.38 6.99 17.65
CA LYS A 1 -22.62 8.14 17.08
C LYS A 1 -21.35 8.22 17.90
N ASN A 2 -20.18 8.24 17.27
CA ASN A 2 -18.84 8.23 17.90
C ASN A 2 -18.29 6.85 18.31
N ASP A 3 -18.58 5.80 17.54
CA ASP A 3 -18.02 4.45 17.78
C ASP A 3 -16.64 4.24 17.12
N LEU A 4 -16.06 5.29 16.53
CA LEU A 4 -14.78 5.26 15.81
C LEU A 4 -13.73 6.09 16.53
N ASP A 5 -12.66 5.45 16.99
CA ASP A 5 -11.59 6.12 17.73
C ASP A 5 -10.70 6.99 16.85
N PHE A 6 -10.30 6.49 15.67
CA PHE A 6 -9.49 7.22 14.69
C PHE A 6 -9.54 6.58 13.30
N ILE A 7 -9.10 7.33 12.29
CA ILE A 7 -8.91 6.88 10.90
C ILE A 7 -7.42 6.87 10.57
N VAL A 8 -6.98 5.89 9.78
CA VAL A 8 -5.65 5.91 9.16
C VAL A 8 -5.75 5.88 7.65
N LEU A 9 -5.11 6.85 6.98
CA LEU A 9 -4.98 6.90 5.52
C LEU A 9 -3.54 6.52 5.13
N THR A 10 -3.38 5.39 4.43
CA THR A 10 -2.08 4.74 4.19
C THR A 10 -1.36 5.21 2.92
N GLY A 11 -1.55 6.47 2.53
CA GLY A 11 -0.90 7.08 1.36
C GLY A 11 -1.78 7.19 0.13
N ASP A 12 -1.18 7.74 -0.93
CA ASP A 12 -1.85 8.15 -2.18
C ASP A 12 -3.07 9.03 -1.88
N LEU A 13 -2.84 10.05 -1.06
CA LEU A 13 -3.86 10.97 -0.56
C LEU A 13 -4.35 11.91 -1.65
N VAL A 14 -3.45 12.37 -2.51
CA VAL A 14 -3.75 13.34 -3.57
C VAL A 14 -3.43 12.86 -4.98
N ASP A 15 -2.71 11.74 -5.11
CA ASP A 15 -2.14 11.15 -6.34
C ASP A 15 -1.18 12.06 -7.16
N TYR A 16 -1.41 13.37 -7.17
CA TYR A 16 -0.58 14.38 -7.79
C TYR A 16 -0.92 15.76 -7.22
N VAL A 17 0.02 16.70 -7.26
CA VAL A 17 -0.14 18.00 -6.59
C VAL A 17 -0.87 19.03 -7.45
N VAL A 18 -0.49 19.18 -8.72
CA VAL A 18 -0.95 20.29 -9.56
C VAL A 18 -2.27 19.94 -10.22
N LEU A 19 -3.28 20.81 -10.06
CA LEU A 19 -4.58 20.61 -10.69
C LEU A 19 -4.47 20.54 -12.22
N SER A 20 -5.06 19.51 -12.81
CA SER A 20 -5.01 19.23 -14.26
C SER A 20 -5.52 20.39 -15.11
N ARG A 21 -6.53 21.13 -14.60
CA ARG A 21 -7.12 22.31 -15.24
C ARG A 21 -6.18 23.50 -15.45
N ILE A 22 -4.99 23.50 -14.84
CA ILE A 22 -4.04 24.61 -14.97
C ILE A 22 -3.31 24.49 -16.31
N SER A 23 -3.34 25.56 -17.12
CA SER A 23 -2.75 25.54 -18.46
C SER A 23 -1.23 25.28 -18.42
N LYS A 24 -0.70 24.64 -19.47
CA LYS A 24 0.73 24.35 -19.62
C LYS A 24 1.61 25.61 -19.56
N LYS A 25 1.10 26.75 -20.04
CA LYS A 25 1.78 28.06 -20.02
C LYS A 25 1.94 28.58 -18.58
N ILE A 26 0.90 28.43 -17.75
CA ILE A 26 0.95 28.82 -16.33
C ILE A 26 1.89 27.90 -15.56
N ARG A 27 1.81 26.58 -15.79
CA ARG A 27 2.72 25.58 -15.18
C ARG A 27 4.21 25.83 -15.49
N LYS A 28 4.53 26.31 -16.69
CA LYS A 28 5.91 26.61 -17.14
C LYS A 28 6.42 27.97 -16.67
N SER A 29 5.52 28.91 -16.35
CA SER A 29 5.93 30.18 -15.76
C SER A 29 6.51 29.87 -14.38
N LYS A 30 7.73 30.32 -14.08
CA LYS A 30 8.47 30.02 -12.83
C LYS A 30 7.77 30.47 -11.52
N LYS A 31 6.52 30.95 -11.57
CA LYS A 31 5.70 31.13 -10.38
C LYS A 31 5.39 29.73 -9.85
N ALA A 32 6.01 29.37 -8.73
CA ALA A 32 5.72 28.12 -8.03
C ALA A 32 4.19 27.94 -7.94
N VAL A 33 3.69 26.75 -8.29
CA VAL A 33 2.27 26.42 -8.12
C VAL A 33 1.88 26.76 -6.70
N LYS A 34 0.88 27.63 -6.54
CA LYS A 34 0.48 28.09 -5.22
C LYS A 34 -0.21 26.95 -4.47
N TYR A 35 -0.15 26.96 -3.14
CA TYR A 35 -0.75 25.90 -2.33
C TYR A 35 -2.27 25.80 -2.57
N GLU A 36 -2.94 26.93 -2.78
CA GLU A 36 -4.37 27.04 -3.06
C GLU A 36 -4.77 26.39 -4.40
N GLU A 37 -3.80 26.18 -5.28
CA GLU A 37 -3.94 25.56 -6.59
C GLU A 37 -3.50 24.08 -6.59
N SER A 38 -3.42 23.48 -5.40
CA SER A 38 -2.97 22.09 -5.22
C SER A 38 -4.07 21.15 -4.74
N ASN A 39 -3.93 19.86 -5.05
CA ASN A 39 -4.79 18.82 -4.48
C ASN A 39 -4.62 18.67 -2.96
N TRP A 40 -3.53 19.15 -2.35
CA TRP A 40 -3.40 19.18 -0.90
C TRP A 40 -4.43 20.10 -0.24
N GLN A 41 -4.68 21.28 -0.84
CA GLN A 41 -5.74 22.17 -0.38
C GLN A 41 -7.12 21.52 -0.55
N ILE A 42 -7.34 20.81 -1.67
CA ILE A 42 -8.60 20.07 -1.89
C ILE A 42 -8.78 19.00 -0.81
N PHE A 43 -7.76 18.19 -0.56
CA PHE A 43 -7.78 17.16 0.48
C PHE A 43 -8.07 17.74 1.87
N LYS A 44 -7.38 18.82 2.26
CA LYS A 44 -7.64 19.55 3.52
C LYS A 44 -9.09 20.02 3.59
N ASN A 45 -9.60 20.64 2.52
CA ASN A 45 -10.98 21.12 2.48
C ASN A 45 -12.00 19.99 2.57
N ILE A 46 -11.73 18.82 1.99
CA ILE A 46 -12.60 17.64 2.10
C ILE A 46 -12.67 17.17 3.55
N ILE A 47 -11.53 17.02 4.23
CA ILE A 47 -11.47 16.54 5.62
C ILE A 47 -12.18 17.52 6.57
N LEU A 48 -11.89 18.81 6.42
CA LEU A 48 -12.47 19.87 7.24
C LEU A 48 -13.91 20.23 6.82
N ASN A 49 -14.45 19.56 5.80
CA ASN A 49 -15.74 19.87 5.16
C ASN A 49 -15.91 21.39 4.87
N ILE A 50 -14.84 22.04 4.42
CA ILE A 50 -14.87 23.45 4.02
C ILE A 50 -15.57 23.54 2.66
N LYS A 51 -16.63 24.34 2.59
CA LYS A 51 -17.47 24.52 1.40
C LYS A 51 -16.60 24.85 0.17
N THR A 52 -16.50 23.90 -0.77
CA THR A 52 -15.85 24.15 -2.04
C THR A 52 -16.75 25.01 -2.95
N PRO A 53 -16.20 25.89 -3.80
CA PRO A 53 -17.00 26.74 -4.69
C PRO A 53 -17.86 25.96 -5.70
N LYS A 54 -17.49 24.71 -6.00
CA LYS A 54 -18.20 23.84 -6.94
C LYS A 54 -18.96 22.76 -6.17
N HIS A 55 -20.23 22.59 -6.50
CA HIS A 55 -21.00 21.43 -6.07
C HIS A 55 -20.37 20.15 -6.65
N SER A 56 -19.74 19.33 -5.81
CA SER A 56 -19.29 17.99 -6.20
C SER A 56 -20.38 16.98 -5.88
N LYS A 57 -20.90 16.31 -6.91
CA LYS A 57 -21.87 15.20 -6.76
C LYS A 57 -21.24 14.10 -5.89
N GLY A 58 -21.95 13.65 -4.85
CA GLY A 58 -21.47 12.62 -3.92
C GLY A 58 -20.78 13.13 -2.64
N VAL A 59 -20.45 14.42 -2.56
CA VAL A 59 -19.98 15.04 -1.30
C VAL A 59 -21.20 15.39 -0.46
N LYS A 60 -21.43 14.63 0.62
CA LYS A 60 -22.47 14.97 1.61
C LYS A 60 -22.06 16.27 2.30
N ARG A 61 -22.85 17.32 2.10
CA ARG A 61 -22.75 18.55 2.89
C ARG A 61 -23.36 18.27 4.26
N GLY A 62 -22.60 18.50 5.32
CA GLY A 62 -23.04 18.19 6.67
C GLY A 62 -22.12 18.81 7.70
N GLU A 63 -21.17 18.04 8.22
CA GLU A 63 -20.30 18.43 9.34
C GLU A 63 -18.85 17.98 9.04
N GLU A 64 -17.87 18.59 9.67
CA GLU A 64 -16.47 18.17 9.62
C GLU A 64 -16.31 16.70 10.07
N LEU A 65 -15.26 16.01 9.60
CA LEU A 65 -14.92 14.70 10.16
C LEU A 65 -14.41 14.86 11.60
N LEU A 66 -15.29 14.65 12.59
CA LEU A 66 -15.00 14.80 14.02
C LEU A 66 -14.23 13.61 14.63
N CYS A 67 -13.23 13.09 13.91
CA CYS A 67 -12.46 11.92 14.32
C CYS A 67 -10.97 12.16 14.01
N PRO A 68 -10.03 11.82 14.91
CA PRO A 68 -8.60 11.91 14.63
C PRO A 68 -8.23 11.15 13.35
N ILE A 69 -7.48 11.81 12.44
CA ILE A 69 -7.01 11.20 11.20
C ILE A 69 -5.48 11.18 11.21
N PHE A 70 -4.91 9.99 11.11
CA PHE A 70 -3.48 9.81 10.92
C PHE A 70 -3.19 9.45 9.47
N THR A 71 -2.13 10.03 8.91
CA THR A 71 -1.78 9.86 7.51
C THR A 71 -0.35 9.40 7.35
N THR A 72 -0.12 8.49 6.40
CA THR A 72 1.18 8.31 5.74
C THR A 72 1.08 8.81 4.30
N ILE A 73 2.21 9.09 3.68
CA ILE A 73 2.26 9.43 2.25
C ILE A 73 2.54 8.19 1.39
N GLY A 74 1.97 8.18 0.19
CA GLY A 74 2.19 7.16 -0.81
C GLY A 74 3.15 7.59 -1.91
N ASN A 75 3.42 6.69 -2.86
CA ASN A 75 4.37 6.98 -3.92
C ASN A 75 3.85 8.06 -4.88
N HIS A 76 2.52 8.17 -5.03
CA HIS A 76 1.92 9.15 -5.91
C HIS A 76 1.88 10.56 -5.30
N ASP A 77 1.89 10.68 -3.97
CA ASP A 77 1.91 11.99 -3.28
C ASP A 77 3.18 12.82 -3.59
N TYR A 78 4.22 12.19 -4.14
CA TYR A 78 5.44 12.84 -4.62
C TYR A 78 5.33 13.43 -6.03
N ARG A 79 4.22 13.19 -6.74
CA ARG A 79 4.07 13.52 -8.15
C ARG A 79 3.51 14.93 -8.30
N PRO A 80 4.16 15.82 -9.06
CA PRO A 80 3.58 17.12 -9.33
C PRO A 80 2.42 17.03 -10.34
N TYR A 81 2.45 16.09 -11.28
CA TYR A 81 1.55 16.11 -12.44
C TYR A 81 0.69 14.85 -12.53
N HIS A 82 -0.50 15.01 -13.11
CA HIS A 82 -1.45 13.94 -13.36
C HIS A 82 -1.01 13.00 -14.49
N TYR A 83 -1.66 11.84 -14.55
CA TYR A 83 -1.47 10.86 -15.61
C TYR A 83 -1.95 11.35 -16.96
N ASP A 84 -1.28 10.84 -17.99
CA ASP A 84 -1.84 10.72 -19.33
C ASP A 84 -2.83 9.54 -19.33
N LEU A 85 -4.09 9.81 -19.65
CA LEU A 85 -5.15 8.80 -19.65
C LEU A 85 -4.97 7.73 -20.74
N THR A 86 -4.24 8.02 -21.81
CA THR A 86 -3.93 7.06 -22.89
C THR A 86 -2.78 6.14 -22.50
N TRP A 87 -1.94 6.54 -21.53
CA TRP A 87 -0.82 5.72 -21.09
C TRP A 87 -1.31 4.40 -20.47
N ALA A 88 -0.75 3.28 -20.95
CA ALA A 88 -1.10 1.92 -20.53
C ALA A 88 -2.61 1.63 -20.53
N GLU A 89 -3.37 2.27 -21.43
CA GLU A 89 -4.82 2.16 -21.54
C GLU A 89 -5.58 2.48 -20.23
N MET A 90 -5.05 3.39 -19.40
CA MET A 90 -5.69 3.80 -18.14
C MET A 90 -7.14 4.24 -18.33
N TYR A 91 -7.45 4.89 -19.46
CA TYR A 91 -8.80 5.32 -19.83
C TYR A 91 -9.84 4.18 -19.78
N LYS A 92 -9.46 2.96 -20.15
CA LYS A 92 -10.35 1.79 -20.08
C LYS A 92 -10.73 1.44 -18.64
N LYS A 93 -9.80 1.63 -17.69
CA LYS A 93 -10.02 1.32 -16.27
C LYS A 93 -11.00 2.29 -15.60
N ILE A 94 -11.05 3.53 -16.09
CA ILE A 94 -11.96 4.57 -15.60
C ILE A 94 -13.24 4.70 -16.43
N GLY A 95 -13.43 3.83 -17.43
CA GLY A 95 -14.67 3.73 -18.20
C GLY A 95 -14.81 4.73 -19.35
N LEU A 96 -13.72 5.34 -19.80
CA LEU A 96 -13.70 6.21 -20.97
C LEU A 96 -13.45 5.40 -22.25
N ASN A 97 -13.84 5.95 -23.40
CA ASN A 97 -13.36 5.52 -24.70
C ASN A 97 -12.08 6.26 -25.11
N ALA A 98 -11.43 5.82 -26.20
CA ALA A 98 -10.16 6.38 -26.65
C ALA A 98 -10.29 7.85 -27.08
N ALA A 99 -11.39 8.24 -27.73
CA ALA A 99 -11.61 9.62 -28.18
C ALA A 99 -11.81 10.57 -26.99
N GLU A 100 -12.59 10.17 -25.99
CA GLU A 100 -12.76 10.91 -24.73
C GLU A 100 -11.43 11.08 -24.00
N ALA A 101 -10.61 10.04 -23.95
CA ALA A 101 -9.29 10.08 -23.31
C ALA A 101 -8.35 11.05 -24.03
N ILE A 102 -8.32 11.03 -25.37
CA ILE A 102 -7.51 11.95 -26.18
C ILE A 102 -7.97 13.39 -25.95
N ALA A 103 -9.27 13.67 -26.04
CA ALA A 103 -9.82 15.00 -25.84
C ALA A 103 -9.49 15.57 -24.44
N LEU A 104 -9.61 14.76 -23.38
CA LEU A 104 -9.24 15.16 -22.02
C LEU A 104 -7.73 15.37 -21.86
N ASN A 105 -6.92 14.52 -22.47
CA ASN A 105 -5.47 14.67 -22.45
C ASN A 105 -4.99 15.92 -23.16
N GLU A 106 -5.58 16.27 -24.30
CA GLU A 106 -5.29 17.51 -25.02
C GLU A 106 -5.70 18.73 -24.18
N LEU A 107 -6.92 18.71 -23.63
CA LEU A 107 -7.45 19.77 -22.78
C LEU A 107 -6.55 20.04 -21.57
N PHE A 108 -6.08 18.99 -20.90
CA PHE A 108 -5.25 19.09 -19.69
C PHE A 108 -3.75 18.99 -19.98
N SER A 109 -3.33 18.86 -21.24
CA SER A 109 -1.93 18.72 -21.65
C SER A 109 -1.15 17.70 -20.82
N ALA A 110 -1.71 16.50 -20.65
CA ALA A 110 -1.05 15.41 -19.94
C ALA A 110 0.16 14.89 -20.75
N SER A 111 1.17 14.36 -20.07
CA SER A 111 2.27 13.63 -20.74
C SER A 111 2.71 12.44 -19.88
N PRO A 112 2.95 11.26 -20.47
CA PRO A 112 3.34 10.07 -19.72
C PRO A 112 4.62 10.29 -18.91
N ILE A 113 5.57 11.05 -19.46
CA ILE A 113 6.84 11.36 -18.79
C ILE A 113 6.59 12.22 -17.56
N SER A 114 5.71 13.21 -17.65
CA SER A 114 5.41 14.10 -16.52
C SER A 114 4.73 13.38 -15.35
N ALA A 115 3.94 12.34 -15.65
CA ALA A 115 3.20 11.56 -14.66
C ALA A 115 4.09 10.69 -13.75
N ILE A 116 5.33 10.43 -14.16
CA ILE A 116 6.32 9.66 -13.37
C ILE A 116 7.39 10.55 -12.73
N ILE A 117 7.36 11.86 -12.98
CA ILE A 117 8.24 12.82 -12.29
C ILE A 117 7.87 12.84 -10.81
N LYS A 118 8.88 12.83 -9.95
CA LYS A 118 8.73 12.85 -8.49
C LYS A 118 9.60 13.93 -7.89
N THR A 119 9.13 14.62 -6.86
CA THR A 119 9.88 15.67 -6.16
C THR A 119 9.45 15.77 -4.70
N THR A 120 10.38 16.06 -3.79
CA THR A 120 10.07 16.33 -2.38
C THR A 120 9.30 17.64 -2.21
N THR A 121 9.46 18.59 -3.13
CA THR A 121 8.69 19.84 -3.15
C THR A 121 7.19 19.59 -3.28
N ALA A 122 6.78 18.46 -3.88
CA ALA A 122 5.39 18.05 -3.96
C ALA A 122 4.75 17.89 -2.57
N LEU A 123 5.55 17.53 -1.55
CA LEU A 123 5.07 17.32 -0.18
C LEU A 123 4.97 18.61 0.64
N ARG A 124 5.36 19.77 0.10
CA ARG A 124 5.40 21.03 0.87
C ARG A 124 4.03 21.35 1.51
N GLY A 125 2.96 21.16 0.74
CA GLY A 125 1.59 21.37 1.23
C GLY A 125 1.21 20.40 2.35
N TYR A 126 1.59 19.13 2.22
CA TYR A 126 1.37 18.12 3.27
C TYR A 126 2.11 18.45 4.56
N LEU A 127 3.40 18.78 4.47
CA LEU A 127 4.25 19.05 5.64
C LEU A 127 3.86 20.36 6.35
N ALA A 128 3.37 21.35 5.62
CA ALA A 128 2.98 22.64 6.18
C ALA A 128 1.59 22.61 6.83
N GLU A 129 0.63 21.87 6.25
CA GLU A 129 -0.79 22.06 6.54
C GLU A 129 -1.54 20.80 6.99
N ILE A 130 -0.92 19.61 6.88
CA ILE A 130 -1.56 18.32 7.18
C ILE A 130 -0.82 17.60 8.29
N ASN A 131 0.43 17.23 8.05
CA ASN A 131 1.25 16.52 9.04
C ASN A 131 2.73 16.84 8.83
N PRO A 132 3.39 17.49 9.80
CA PRO A 132 4.79 17.89 9.67
C PRO A 132 5.76 16.69 9.75
N SER A 133 5.27 15.49 10.09
CA SER A 133 6.08 14.28 10.29
C SER A 133 5.80 13.22 9.23
N LEU A 134 6.87 12.69 8.63
CA LEU A 134 6.83 11.56 7.70
C LEU A 134 7.09 10.21 8.37
N THR A 135 7.56 10.23 9.61
CA THR A 135 7.82 9.03 10.41
C THR A 135 7.58 9.38 11.86
N PHE A 136 6.61 8.71 12.48
CA PHE A 136 6.17 9.01 13.84
C PHE A 136 5.53 7.77 14.46
N SER A 137 5.27 7.84 15.76
CA SER A 137 4.54 6.81 16.49
C SER A 137 3.68 7.47 17.56
N LEU A 138 2.63 6.78 17.95
CA LEU A 138 1.78 7.15 19.06
C LEU A 138 1.42 5.91 19.87
N THR A 139 1.14 6.14 21.15
CA THR A 139 0.81 5.08 22.10
C THR A 139 -0.59 5.33 22.63
N LEU A 140 -1.45 4.32 22.55
CA LEU A 140 -2.78 4.33 23.17
C LEU A 140 -2.90 3.08 24.06
N GLY A 141 -2.83 3.29 25.38
CA GLY A 141 -2.68 2.18 26.34
C GLY A 141 -1.44 1.34 26.02
N LYS A 142 -1.57 0.01 26.00
CA LYS A 142 -0.51 -0.93 25.62
C LYS A 142 -0.44 -1.21 24.10
N ASN A 143 -0.88 -0.26 23.27
CA ASN A 143 -0.82 -0.36 21.81
C ASN A 143 0.11 0.71 21.25
N MET A 144 1.07 0.28 20.44
CA MET A 144 2.01 1.14 19.73
C MET A 144 1.60 1.21 18.26
N PHE A 145 1.32 2.42 17.75
CA PHE A 145 1.01 2.62 16.34
C PHE A 145 2.20 3.34 15.69
N VAL A 146 2.83 2.69 14.72
CA VAL A 146 4.04 3.17 14.05
C VAL A 146 3.72 3.52 12.60
N PHE A 147 4.07 4.72 12.17
CA PHE A 147 3.78 5.25 10.84
C PHE A 147 5.10 5.50 10.11
N LEU A 148 5.33 4.83 8.99
CA LEU A 148 6.56 4.94 8.20
C LEU A 148 6.30 5.40 6.77
N ASN A 149 7.02 6.42 6.35
CA ASN A 149 7.09 6.81 4.95
C ASN A 149 7.97 5.84 4.14
N THR A 150 7.41 5.18 3.14
CA THR A 150 8.16 4.27 2.24
C THR A 150 8.71 4.95 0.99
N GLY A 151 8.39 6.22 0.83
CA GLY A 151 8.84 7.10 -0.24
C GLY A 151 8.18 6.84 -1.59
N SER A 152 8.77 7.48 -2.60
CA SER A 152 8.26 7.55 -3.98
C SER A 152 8.53 6.30 -4.79
N ASP A 153 8.06 6.28 -6.05
CA ASP A 153 8.37 5.21 -7.01
C ASP A 153 9.88 4.97 -7.12
N SER A 154 10.28 3.70 -7.08
CA SER A 154 11.66 3.28 -7.19
C SER A 154 12.01 2.93 -8.62
N PHE A 155 12.93 3.70 -9.20
CA PHE A 155 13.56 3.35 -10.47
C PHE A 155 14.54 2.18 -10.34
N LYS A 156 14.83 1.70 -9.12
CA LYS A 156 15.73 0.55 -8.92
C LYS A 156 15.12 -0.72 -9.54
N ASN A 157 13.79 -0.84 -9.52
CA ASN A 157 13.06 -2.00 -10.04
C ASN A 157 12.38 -1.65 -11.37
N LEU A 158 13.19 -1.44 -12.42
CA LEU A 158 12.66 -1.06 -13.74
C LEU A 158 11.65 -2.07 -14.29
N ARG A 159 11.82 -3.37 -14.01
CA ARG A 159 10.84 -4.40 -14.39
C ARG A 159 9.47 -4.12 -13.76
N ASP A 160 9.45 -3.86 -12.45
CA ASP A 160 8.21 -3.62 -11.69
C ASP A 160 7.50 -2.35 -12.20
N LEU A 161 8.29 -1.33 -12.57
CA LEU A 161 7.79 -0.10 -13.18
C LEU A 161 7.15 -0.38 -14.56
N ILE A 162 7.81 -1.16 -15.41
CA ILE A 162 7.30 -1.51 -16.75
C ILE A 162 6.05 -2.39 -16.67
N THR A 163 5.95 -3.27 -15.68
CA THR A 163 4.78 -4.14 -15.47
C THR A 163 3.64 -3.47 -14.71
N GLY A 164 3.73 -2.15 -14.46
CA GLY A 164 2.66 -1.36 -13.84
C GLY A 164 2.46 -1.63 -12.35
N HIS A 165 3.48 -2.14 -11.66
CA HIS A 165 3.47 -2.40 -10.21
C HIS A 165 4.77 -1.86 -9.56
N PRO A 166 5.08 -0.56 -9.72
CA PRO A 166 6.38 -0.01 -9.34
C PRO A 166 6.66 -0.20 -7.86
N SER A 167 7.77 -0.84 -7.52
CA SER A 167 8.26 -0.85 -6.14
C SER A 167 8.48 0.58 -5.63
N VAL A 168 8.40 0.81 -4.32
CA VAL A 168 8.71 2.11 -3.72
C VAL A 168 10.17 2.17 -3.25
N THR A 169 10.70 3.38 -3.03
CA THR A 169 12.12 3.59 -2.64
C THR A 169 12.50 2.78 -1.40
N GLY A 170 11.56 2.61 -0.47
CA GLY A 170 11.69 1.78 0.71
C GLY A 170 12.06 2.57 1.96
N ILE A 171 12.65 1.87 2.93
CA ILE A 171 12.93 2.41 4.26
C ILE A 171 14.37 2.93 4.32
N ALA A 172 14.55 4.18 4.73
CA ALA A 172 15.85 4.83 4.90
C ALA A 172 16.56 4.36 6.18
N GLY A 173 17.88 4.55 6.26
CA GLY A 173 18.67 4.18 7.45
C GLY A 173 18.24 4.93 8.73
N THR A 174 17.78 6.18 8.59
CA THR A 174 17.22 6.98 9.69
C THR A 174 15.94 6.36 10.26
N GLN A 175 15.09 5.79 9.40
CA GLN A 175 13.87 5.11 9.83
C GLN A 175 14.17 3.76 10.48
N ILE A 176 15.21 3.06 10.01
CA ILE A 176 15.70 1.85 10.70
C ILE A 176 16.19 2.20 12.11
N LYS A 177 17.01 3.24 12.27
CA LYS A 177 17.45 3.73 13.59
C LYS A 177 16.26 4.12 14.47
N TYR A 178 15.24 4.75 13.89
CA TYR A 178 14.02 5.08 14.61
C TYR A 178 13.30 3.83 15.14
N LEU A 179 13.17 2.77 14.33
CA LEU A 179 12.60 1.50 14.77
C LEU A 179 13.46 0.81 15.83
N GLU A 180 14.78 0.82 15.68
CA GLU A 180 15.73 0.31 16.69
C GLU A 180 15.55 1.04 18.03
N ASN A 181 15.39 2.37 18.00
CA ASN A 181 15.11 3.14 19.21
C ASN A 181 13.74 2.80 19.82
N LEU A 182 12.71 2.56 19.01
CA LEU A 182 11.42 2.11 19.54
C LEU A 182 11.53 0.74 20.21
N ILE A 183 12.25 -0.21 19.61
CA ILE A 183 12.51 -1.53 20.20
C ILE A 183 13.23 -1.40 21.54
N ASN A 184 14.27 -0.57 21.61
CA ASN A 184 15.11 -0.50 22.79
C ASN A 184 14.49 0.27 23.96
N HIS A 185 13.49 1.13 23.70
CA HIS A 185 13.01 2.08 24.72
C HIS A 185 11.50 2.13 24.91
N LYS A 186 10.69 1.58 24.00
CA LYS A 186 9.22 1.71 24.04
C LYS A 186 8.44 0.42 23.78
N ILE A 187 8.93 -0.44 22.89
CA ILE A 187 8.27 -1.70 22.56
C ILE A 187 8.82 -2.76 23.52
N ASP A 188 7.98 -3.24 24.42
CA ASP A 188 8.24 -4.42 25.24
C ASP A 188 7.29 -5.57 24.86
N LYS A 189 7.34 -6.68 25.62
CA LYS A 189 6.52 -7.88 25.37
C LYS A 189 5.02 -7.67 25.60
N GLU A 190 4.64 -6.67 26.38
CA GLU A 190 3.24 -6.37 26.70
C GLU A 190 2.60 -5.46 25.64
N PHE A 191 3.40 -4.72 24.87
CA PHE A 191 2.93 -3.86 23.81
C PHE A 191 2.50 -4.64 22.56
N LYS A 192 1.34 -4.28 22.01
CA LYS A 192 0.92 -4.71 20.66
C LYS A 192 1.28 -3.61 19.66
N THR A 193 2.10 -3.95 18.68
CA THR A 193 2.58 -2.96 17.68
C THR A 193 1.83 -3.09 16.37
N TYR A 194 1.29 -1.99 15.89
CA TYR A 194 0.60 -1.84 14.62
C TYR A 194 1.44 -0.96 13.70
N LEU A 195 1.80 -1.46 12.53
CA LEU A 195 2.64 -0.75 11.58
C LEU A 195 1.81 -0.29 10.39
N PHE A 196 1.90 1.00 10.06
CA PHE A 196 1.26 1.60 8.90
C PHE A 196 2.33 2.12 7.94
N LEU A 197 2.23 1.69 6.70
CA LEU A 197 3.15 2.09 5.65
C LEU A 197 2.43 2.07 4.31
N HIS A 198 2.92 2.79 3.31
CA HIS A 198 2.29 2.76 1.99
C HIS A 198 2.73 1.54 1.17
N GLY A 199 4.04 1.45 0.87
CA GLY A 199 4.61 0.33 0.13
C GLY A 199 4.81 -0.90 1.00
N PRO A 200 4.27 -2.08 0.65
CA PRO A 200 4.24 -3.22 1.54
C PRO A 200 5.65 -3.82 1.77
N PRO A 201 5.88 -4.45 2.94
CA PRO A 201 7.09 -5.25 3.16
C PRO A 201 7.05 -6.55 2.36
N ILE A 202 5.87 -7.17 2.21
CA ILE A 202 5.67 -8.43 1.48
C ILE A 202 4.60 -8.25 0.41
N ASN A 203 4.92 -8.69 -0.80
CA ASN A 203 3.99 -8.79 -1.90
C ASN A 203 4.51 -9.76 -2.96
N THR A 204 3.61 -10.35 -3.73
CA THR A 204 3.98 -11.34 -4.77
C THR A 204 3.63 -10.85 -6.17
N GLY A 205 4.51 -11.11 -7.12
CA GLY A 205 4.20 -10.98 -8.55
C GLY A 205 3.52 -12.24 -9.06
N ASP A 206 3.35 -12.31 -10.38
CA ASP A 206 3.17 -13.61 -11.05
C ASP A 206 4.45 -14.47 -10.84
N LYS A 207 4.31 -15.79 -10.97
CA LYS A 207 5.29 -16.84 -10.60
C LYS A 207 6.75 -16.40 -10.82
N LYS A 208 7.69 -16.80 -9.94
CA LYS A 208 9.13 -16.78 -10.27
C LYS A 208 9.24 -17.44 -11.65
N LEU A 209 9.70 -16.72 -12.67
CA LEU A 209 9.99 -17.33 -13.96
C LEU A 209 11.06 -18.39 -13.66
N SER A 210 10.62 -19.62 -13.45
CA SER A 210 11.51 -20.76 -13.54
C SER A 210 11.85 -20.80 -15.02
N ILE A 211 12.98 -20.19 -15.36
CA ILE A 211 13.68 -20.46 -16.61
C ILE A 211 14.18 -21.90 -16.50
N LYS A 212 13.25 -22.86 -16.48
CA LYS A 212 13.55 -24.22 -16.88
C LYS A 212 13.34 -24.21 -18.39
N LEU A 213 14.36 -23.69 -19.08
CA LEU A 213 14.51 -23.74 -20.53
C LEU A 213 14.51 -25.20 -21.08
N PHE A 214 14.44 -26.21 -20.20
CA PHE A 214 14.47 -27.64 -20.53
C PHE A 214 13.51 -28.48 -19.67
N GLU A 215 12.26 -28.05 -19.46
CA GLU A 215 11.24 -29.01 -19.01
C GLU A 215 10.71 -29.82 -20.22
N LYS A 216 11.20 -31.07 -20.26
CA LYS A 216 10.85 -32.19 -21.16
C LYS A 216 9.56 -31.99 -21.97
N LYS A 217 9.72 -32.03 -23.31
CA LYS A 217 8.63 -32.20 -24.30
C LYS A 217 7.56 -33.16 -23.74
N GLY A 218 6.33 -32.66 -23.54
CA GLY A 218 5.16 -33.50 -23.24
C GLY A 218 4.48 -33.32 -21.88
N LYS A 219 5.04 -32.60 -20.90
CA LYS A 219 4.30 -32.29 -19.66
C LYS A 219 3.49 -31.00 -19.81
N LYS A 220 2.15 -31.10 -19.70
CA LYS A 220 1.26 -29.93 -19.58
C LYS A 220 1.77 -29.06 -18.43
N ILE A 221 2.13 -27.81 -18.74
CA ILE A 221 2.51 -26.81 -17.74
C ILE A 221 1.25 -26.46 -16.95
N ILE A 222 1.05 -27.07 -15.78
CA ILE A 222 0.01 -26.65 -14.85
C ILE A 222 0.51 -25.34 -14.20
N ARG A 223 -0.15 -24.23 -14.55
CA ARG A 223 0.11 -22.93 -13.92
C ARG A 223 -0.51 -22.93 -12.52
N GLU A 224 0.32 -23.20 -11.50
CA GLU A 224 -0.07 -23.06 -10.09
C GLU A 224 -0.46 -21.60 -9.80
N LYS A 225 -1.65 -21.41 -9.23
CA LYS A 225 -2.16 -20.10 -8.80
C LYS A 225 -1.81 -19.90 -7.34
N ILE A 226 -1.60 -18.64 -6.92
CA ILE A 226 -1.35 -18.33 -5.49
C ILE A 226 -2.48 -18.84 -4.58
N GLY A 227 -3.72 -18.92 -5.09
CA GLY A 227 -4.86 -19.48 -4.37
C GLY A 227 -4.70 -20.96 -3.99
N ASP A 228 -3.89 -21.72 -4.73
CA ASP A 228 -3.62 -23.14 -4.46
C ASP A 228 -2.74 -23.32 -3.21
N PHE A 229 -2.07 -22.24 -2.77
CA PHE A 229 -1.20 -22.21 -1.59
C PHE A 229 -1.89 -21.65 -0.35
N LYS A 230 -3.21 -21.41 -0.39
CA LYS A 230 -3.96 -20.99 0.79
C LYS A 230 -3.79 -22.01 1.91
N GLU A 231 -3.41 -21.55 3.11
CA GLU A 231 -3.21 -22.45 4.26
C GLU A 231 -4.48 -23.26 4.57
N SER A 232 -5.65 -22.62 4.51
CA SER A 232 -6.94 -23.26 4.71
C SER A 232 -7.23 -24.35 3.68
N VAL A 233 -6.83 -24.16 2.42
CA VAL A 233 -6.99 -25.17 1.36
C VAL A 233 -6.09 -26.37 1.62
N LEU A 234 -4.80 -26.15 1.90
CA LEU A 234 -3.88 -27.25 2.15
C LEU A 234 -4.19 -28.01 3.44
N ARG A 235 -4.67 -27.33 4.47
CA ARG A 235 -5.14 -27.96 5.71
C ARG A 235 -6.34 -28.88 5.44
N LYS A 236 -7.33 -28.42 4.64
CA LYS A 236 -8.49 -29.23 4.24
C LYS A 236 -8.10 -30.48 3.44
N LEU A 237 -7.03 -30.40 2.66
CA LEU A 237 -6.50 -31.53 1.88
C LEU A 237 -5.60 -32.48 2.70
N GLY A 238 -5.46 -32.28 4.01
CA GLY A 238 -4.61 -33.10 4.88
C GLY A 238 -3.11 -32.96 4.59
N GLY A 239 -2.70 -31.93 3.84
CA GLY A 239 -1.30 -31.69 3.49
C GLY A 239 -0.52 -31.03 4.63
N PRO A 240 0.81 -31.22 4.70
CA PRO A 240 1.65 -30.51 5.67
C PRO A 240 1.65 -29.00 5.39
N LEU A 241 1.52 -28.18 6.45
CA LEU A 241 1.51 -26.70 6.34
C LEU A 241 2.77 -26.14 5.67
N SER A 242 3.90 -26.83 5.72
CA SER A 242 5.13 -26.43 5.02
C SER A 242 4.93 -26.27 3.50
N LYS A 243 3.96 -26.96 2.90
CA LYS A 243 3.60 -26.81 1.48
C LYS A 243 2.84 -25.51 1.18
N ALA A 244 2.26 -24.86 2.20
CA ALA A 244 1.58 -23.58 2.08
C ALA A 244 2.53 -22.38 2.04
N ARG A 245 3.83 -22.61 2.26
CA ARG A 245 4.86 -21.57 2.19
C ARG A 245 5.00 -21.03 0.76
N ILE A 246 4.52 -19.81 0.55
CA ILE A 246 4.54 -19.17 -0.76
C ILE A 246 5.92 -18.64 -1.15
N ASP A 247 6.80 -18.37 -0.18
CA ASP A 247 8.13 -17.79 -0.44
C ASP A 247 9.10 -18.74 -1.17
N ASN A 248 8.82 -20.04 -1.11
CA ASN A 248 9.54 -21.06 -1.88
C ASN A 248 9.25 -20.94 -3.39
N VAL A 249 8.01 -20.58 -3.74
CA VAL A 249 7.51 -20.62 -5.13
C VAL A 249 7.46 -19.23 -5.76
N PHE A 250 7.02 -18.23 -5.01
CA PHE A 250 6.83 -16.85 -5.48
C PHE A 250 7.94 -15.91 -4.99
N ASN A 251 8.24 -14.89 -5.77
CA ASN A 251 9.12 -13.82 -5.32
C ASN A 251 8.30 -12.85 -4.46
N VAL A 252 8.48 -12.92 -3.14
CA VAL A 252 7.75 -12.12 -2.14
C VAL A 252 8.27 -10.68 -1.96
N LYS A 253 9.21 -10.25 -2.83
CA LYS A 253 9.76 -8.88 -2.90
C LYS A 253 9.30 -8.11 -4.17
N TYR A 254 8.26 -8.58 -4.85
CA TYR A 254 7.80 -7.93 -6.08
C TYR A 254 6.86 -6.77 -5.77
N GLY A 255 7.12 -5.56 -6.28
CA GLY A 255 6.29 -4.38 -5.99
C GLY A 255 6.23 -4.08 -4.49
N THR A 256 7.37 -4.20 -3.80
CA THR A 256 7.53 -3.94 -2.35
C THR A 256 8.47 -2.76 -2.11
N ILE A 257 8.83 -2.52 -0.86
CA ILE A 257 9.93 -1.61 -0.52
C ILE A 257 11.28 -2.08 -1.10
N SER A 258 12.02 -1.17 -1.74
CA SER A 258 13.27 -1.51 -2.42
C SER A 258 14.46 -1.63 -1.48
N SER A 259 14.58 -0.72 -0.51
CA SER A 259 15.71 -0.62 0.44
C SER A 259 15.33 -1.07 1.86
N ASN A 260 16.31 -1.67 2.57
CA ASN A 260 16.17 -2.25 3.92
C ASN A 260 15.05 -3.30 4.08
N TRP A 261 14.68 -3.97 2.98
CA TRP A 261 13.60 -4.95 2.94
C TRP A 261 13.71 -6.04 4.02
N GLY A 262 14.87 -6.71 4.13
CA GLY A 262 15.06 -7.79 5.10
C GLY A 262 14.91 -7.31 6.55
N LYS A 263 15.42 -6.13 6.88
CA LYS A 263 15.26 -5.52 8.21
C LYS A 263 13.78 -5.23 8.51
N MET A 264 13.04 -4.72 7.53
CA MET A 264 11.62 -4.44 7.69
C MET A 264 10.79 -5.72 7.87
N VAL A 265 11.05 -6.77 7.08
CA VAL A 265 10.36 -8.05 7.23
C VAL A 265 10.66 -8.67 8.59
N LYS A 266 11.92 -8.61 9.05
CA LYS A 266 12.31 -9.09 10.39
C LYS A 266 11.61 -8.29 11.49
N PHE A 267 11.55 -6.97 11.37
CA PHE A 267 10.81 -6.13 12.31
C PHE A 267 9.32 -6.50 12.37
N CYS A 268 8.67 -6.70 11.22
CA CYS A 268 7.28 -7.14 11.18
C CYS A 268 7.08 -8.51 11.84
N MET A 269 8.02 -9.43 11.65
CA MET A 269 7.95 -10.77 12.22
C MET A 269 8.12 -10.78 13.74
N ASP A 270 9.03 -9.95 14.26
CA ASP A 270 9.45 -10.01 15.65
C ASP A 270 8.63 -9.10 16.58
N TYR A 271 8.17 -7.96 16.07
CA TYR A 271 7.65 -6.88 16.91
C TYR A 271 6.23 -6.43 16.56
N CYS A 272 5.72 -6.76 15.37
CA CYS A 272 4.37 -6.36 14.99
C CYS A 272 3.33 -7.40 15.42
N THR A 273 2.10 -6.94 15.62
CA THR A 273 0.90 -7.79 15.60
C THR A 273 0.26 -7.73 14.21
N LEU A 274 0.19 -6.53 13.64
CA LEU A 274 -0.41 -6.28 12.32
C LEU A 274 0.34 -5.15 11.61
N ALA A 275 0.71 -5.37 10.34
CA ALA A 275 1.21 -4.34 9.44
C ALA A 275 0.23 -4.11 8.29
N LEU A 276 -0.14 -2.85 8.03
CA LEU A 276 -1.13 -2.45 7.02
C LEU A 276 -0.47 -1.64 5.90
N ALA A 277 -0.72 -2.02 4.64
CA ALA A 277 -0.12 -1.37 3.47
C ALA A 277 -1.07 -1.10 2.30
N GLY A 278 -1.03 0.09 1.68
CA GLY A 278 -2.00 0.52 0.65
C GLY A 278 -1.64 0.26 -0.82
N HIS A 279 -0.36 0.18 -1.17
CA HIS A 279 0.15 0.37 -2.54
C HIS A 279 -0.33 -0.60 -3.64
N THR A 280 -0.68 -1.85 -3.34
CA THR A 280 -0.69 -2.92 -4.37
C THR A 280 -2.00 -3.06 -5.15
N HIS A 281 -3.05 -2.34 -4.75
CA HIS A 281 -4.42 -2.44 -5.27
C HIS A 281 -4.98 -3.89 -5.33
N LYS A 282 -4.35 -4.82 -4.61
CA LYS A 282 -4.75 -6.23 -4.47
C LYS A 282 -4.94 -6.49 -2.99
N GLN A 283 -6.05 -7.12 -2.63
CA GLN A 283 -6.27 -7.56 -1.27
C GLN A 283 -5.51 -8.87 -1.06
N ARG A 284 -4.47 -8.81 -0.24
CA ARG A 284 -3.70 -9.98 0.17
C ARG A 284 -3.34 -9.87 1.63
N GLU A 285 -3.32 -11.01 2.28
CA GLU A 285 -2.96 -11.12 3.69
C GLU A 285 -1.93 -12.20 3.84
N PHE A 286 -0.86 -11.86 4.53
CA PHE A 286 0.28 -12.72 4.72
C PHE A 286 0.49 -12.93 6.21
N ARG A 287 0.93 -14.12 6.55
CA ARG A 287 1.34 -14.48 7.91
C ARG A 287 2.82 -14.84 7.88
N LEU A 288 3.56 -14.38 8.88
CA LEU A 288 4.99 -14.66 8.99
C LEU A 288 5.26 -15.65 10.11
N GLU A 289 6.26 -16.49 9.92
CA GLU A 289 6.81 -17.35 10.97
C GLU A 289 8.34 -17.41 10.85
N ASP A 290 8.98 -17.80 11.95
CA ASP A 290 10.39 -18.17 11.93
C ASP A 290 10.64 -19.35 10.96
N PRO A 291 11.50 -19.18 9.94
CA PRO A 291 11.73 -20.21 8.95
C PRO A 291 12.70 -21.27 9.49
N LYS A 292 12.27 -22.53 9.56
CA LYS A 292 13.19 -23.68 9.75
C LYS A 292 14.26 -23.74 8.65
N ILE A 293 13.86 -23.44 7.42
CA ILE A 293 14.74 -23.31 6.26
C ILE A 293 14.44 -21.97 5.59
N LYS A 294 15.48 -21.14 5.47
CA LYS A 294 15.38 -19.81 4.87
C LYS A 294 15.32 -19.90 3.36
N SER A 295 14.34 -19.23 2.78
CA SER A 295 14.21 -19.11 1.32
C SER A 295 15.03 -17.92 0.81
N ARG A 296 15.06 -17.76 -0.51
CA ARG A 296 15.77 -16.65 -1.16
C ARG A 296 14.85 -15.90 -2.12
N VAL A 297 14.98 -14.58 -2.12
CA VAL A 297 14.29 -13.64 -3.01
C VAL A 297 15.29 -12.92 -3.90
N TYR A 298 14.85 -12.45 -5.08
CA TYR A 298 15.71 -11.66 -5.94
C TYR A 298 15.76 -10.22 -5.43
N ALA A 299 16.96 -9.66 -5.25
CA ALA A 299 17.11 -8.22 -5.10
C ALA A 299 16.78 -7.57 -6.44
N THR A 300 15.51 -7.25 -6.71
CA THR A 300 15.16 -6.26 -7.75
C THR A 300 15.56 -6.64 -9.20
N PRO A 301 14.62 -7.13 -10.04
CA PRO A 301 14.85 -7.34 -11.47
C PRO A 301 14.94 -5.98 -12.23
N PRO A 302 15.73 -5.87 -13.32
CA PRO A 302 16.38 -6.95 -14.07
C PRO A 302 17.89 -7.14 -13.83
N PHE A 303 18.55 -6.38 -12.95
CA PHE A 303 20.02 -6.31 -12.93
C PHE A 303 20.75 -6.89 -11.71
N SER A 304 20.06 -7.48 -10.73
CA SER A 304 20.75 -8.22 -9.66
C SER A 304 20.48 -9.71 -9.71
N LEU A 305 21.50 -10.50 -10.05
CA LEU A 305 21.56 -11.93 -9.76
C LEU A 305 21.70 -12.22 -8.25
N LYS A 306 21.92 -11.18 -7.43
CA LYS A 306 22.08 -11.33 -5.98
C LYS A 306 20.76 -11.72 -5.35
N LYS A 307 20.72 -12.96 -4.86
CA LYS A 307 19.64 -13.47 -4.03
C LYS A 307 19.83 -12.98 -2.61
N LEU A 308 18.78 -12.39 -2.03
CA LEU A 308 18.70 -12.04 -0.62
C LEU A 308 18.06 -13.19 0.13
N GLU A 309 18.54 -13.43 1.34
CA GLU A 309 17.90 -14.35 2.27
C GLU A 309 16.58 -13.74 2.76
N ASN A 310 15.51 -14.54 2.73
CA ASN A 310 14.24 -14.16 3.30
C ASN A 310 14.28 -14.46 4.81
N PRO A 311 14.10 -13.44 5.69
CA PRO A 311 14.17 -13.66 7.13
C PRO A 311 12.95 -14.42 7.68
N ALA A 312 11.86 -14.54 6.92
CA ALA A 312 10.60 -15.14 7.37
C ALA A 312 10.13 -16.28 6.44
N ALA A 313 9.45 -17.27 7.01
CA ALA A 313 8.52 -18.11 6.25
C ALA A 313 7.26 -17.28 5.96
N VAL A 314 6.75 -17.34 4.72
CA VAL A 314 5.60 -16.51 4.32
C VAL A 314 4.46 -17.41 3.88
N TYR A 315 3.31 -17.21 4.50
CA TYR A 315 2.05 -17.87 4.17
C TYR A 315 1.03 -16.86 3.65
N TYR A 316 -0.01 -17.35 2.99
CA TYR A 316 -1.05 -16.53 2.39
C TYR A 316 -2.43 -17.15 2.63
N ASP A 317 -3.39 -16.34 3.06
CA ASP A 317 -4.81 -16.69 3.07
C ASP A 317 -5.67 -15.43 3.27
N ASN A 318 -6.98 -15.60 3.50
CA ASN A 318 -7.88 -14.55 3.97
C ASN A 318 -7.97 -14.60 5.51
N TYR A 319 -6.86 -14.33 6.20
CA TYR A 319 -6.76 -14.48 7.66
C TYR A 319 -7.76 -13.64 8.45
N SER A 320 -8.14 -12.46 7.95
CA SER A 320 -9.17 -11.61 8.55
C SER A 320 -10.56 -12.26 8.58
N GLU A 321 -10.81 -13.23 7.70
CA GLU A 321 -12.05 -14.03 7.68
C GLU A 321 -11.92 -15.36 8.43
N ILE A 322 -10.70 -15.86 8.60
CA ILE A 322 -10.42 -17.14 9.28
C ILE A 322 -10.32 -16.95 10.79
N TYR A 323 -9.59 -15.92 11.23
CA TYR A 323 -9.37 -15.62 12.64
C TYR A 323 -10.31 -14.50 13.06
N THR A 324 -11.30 -14.85 13.88
CA THR A 324 -12.44 -13.97 14.21
C THR A 324 -12.49 -13.55 15.67
N ASP A 325 -11.48 -13.93 16.46
CA ASP A 325 -11.35 -13.68 17.88
C ASP A 325 -9.90 -13.35 18.26
N ALA A 326 -9.70 -12.69 19.39
CA ALA A 326 -8.39 -12.19 19.80
C ALA A 326 -7.37 -13.31 20.10
N GLU A 327 -7.81 -14.46 20.60
CA GLU A 327 -6.93 -15.58 20.96
C GLU A 327 -6.34 -16.22 19.70
N SER A 328 -7.19 -16.50 18.70
CA SER A 328 -6.74 -17.07 17.43
C SER A 328 -5.85 -16.10 16.65
N ILE A 329 -6.13 -14.80 16.70
CA ILE A 329 -5.27 -13.77 16.10
C ILE A 329 -3.91 -13.73 16.80
N GLU A 330 -3.89 -13.66 18.14
CA GLU A 330 -2.64 -13.58 18.92
C GLU A 330 -1.76 -14.81 18.72
N LYS A 331 -2.36 -16.00 18.63
CA LYS A 331 -1.65 -17.27 18.39
C LYS A 331 -0.98 -17.33 17.01
N HIS A 332 -1.53 -16.65 16.01
CA HIS A 332 -1.09 -16.77 14.61
C HIS A 332 -0.45 -15.50 14.06
N ALA A 333 -0.46 -14.39 14.81
CA ALA A 333 0.28 -13.18 14.50
C ALA A 333 1.79 -13.48 14.35
N PRO A 334 2.53 -12.68 13.56
CA PRO A 334 2.11 -11.43 12.93
C PRO A 334 1.51 -11.56 11.53
N PHE A 335 0.69 -10.57 11.19
CA PHE A 335 0.08 -10.43 9.89
C PHE A 335 0.60 -9.20 9.14
N ILE A 336 0.80 -9.35 7.83
CA ILE A 336 0.99 -8.24 6.89
C ILE A 336 -0.22 -8.22 5.95
N VAL A 337 -1.01 -7.17 5.99
CA VAL A 337 -2.25 -7.05 5.23
C VAL A 337 -2.20 -5.87 4.29
N GLN A 338 -2.65 -6.09 3.05
CA GLN A 338 -2.83 -5.04 2.06
C GLN A 338 -4.22 -4.44 2.23
N THR A 339 -4.30 -3.11 2.38
CA THR A 339 -5.55 -2.36 2.52
C THR A 339 -6.18 -2.09 1.15
N PRO A 340 -7.51 -2.09 1.05
CA PRO A 340 -8.17 -1.67 -0.18
C PRO A 340 -7.85 -0.21 -0.51
N ALA A 341 -7.78 0.10 -1.82
CA ALA A 341 -7.68 1.47 -2.30
C ALA A 341 -9.08 2.10 -2.38
N LEU A 342 -9.19 3.35 -1.93
CA LEU A 342 -10.38 4.19 -2.12
C LEU A 342 -10.33 4.83 -3.53
N GLY A 343 -10.42 3.99 -4.56
CA GLY A 343 -10.40 4.42 -5.96
C GLY A 343 -11.80 4.68 -6.51
N LEU A 344 -11.86 5.31 -7.70
CA LEU A 344 -13.10 5.39 -8.47
C LEU A 344 -13.62 3.97 -8.75
N GLY A 345 -14.78 3.63 -8.18
CA GLY A 345 -15.45 2.35 -8.45
C GLY A 345 -15.56 2.13 -9.95
N GLY A 346 -15.08 0.97 -10.42
CA GLY A 346 -15.06 0.64 -11.84
C GLY A 346 -16.47 0.70 -12.43
N SER A 347 -16.59 1.07 -13.70
CA SER A 347 -17.87 1.18 -14.41
C SER A 347 -18.71 -0.10 -14.44
N LYS A 348 -18.11 -1.25 -14.09
CA LYS A 348 -18.75 -2.58 -14.07
C LYS A 348 -19.46 -2.92 -12.76
N ASP A 349 -19.14 -2.26 -11.66
CA ASP A 349 -19.82 -2.46 -10.37
C ASP A 349 -20.10 -1.11 -9.71
N LEU A 350 -21.23 -0.52 -10.10
CA LEU A 350 -21.68 0.79 -9.59
C LEU A 350 -22.28 0.70 -8.18
N LYS A 351 -22.44 -0.50 -7.59
CA LYS A 351 -23.10 -0.67 -6.29
C LYS A 351 -22.17 -0.39 -5.11
N THR A 352 -20.86 -0.54 -5.29
CA THR A 352 -19.86 -0.30 -4.24
C THR A 352 -19.13 1.04 -4.48
N ALA A 353 -19.11 1.89 -3.45
CA ALA A 353 -18.41 3.16 -3.45
C ALA A 353 -16.91 3.00 -3.17
N GLY A 354 -16.54 1.95 -2.43
CA GLY A 354 -15.16 1.65 -2.04
C GLY A 354 -15.12 0.57 -0.95
N ALA A 355 -13.92 0.33 -0.41
CA ALA A 355 -13.71 -0.57 0.71
C ALA A 355 -12.68 0.02 1.67
N TYR A 356 -12.74 -0.39 2.94
CA TYR A 356 -11.81 -0.04 4.00
C TYR A 356 -11.51 -1.25 4.88
N ARG A 357 -10.47 -1.17 5.73
CA ARG A 357 -10.25 -2.16 6.78
C ARG A 357 -10.78 -1.62 8.11
N GLU A 358 -11.65 -2.39 8.76
CA GLU A 358 -12.10 -2.15 10.11
C GLU A 358 -11.19 -2.90 11.07
N VAL A 359 -10.50 -2.17 11.95
CA VAL A 359 -9.62 -2.74 12.97
C VAL A 359 -10.27 -2.52 14.32
N ILE A 360 -10.49 -3.59 15.08
CA ILE A 360 -11.13 -3.54 16.39
C ILE A 360 -10.14 -4.06 17.43
N ILE A 361 -9.78 -3.22 18.39
CA ILE A 361 -8.92 -3.58 19.52
C ILE A 361 -9.80 -3.58 20.79
N LYS A 362 -9.80 -4.68 21.53
CA LYS A 362 -10.54 -4.83 22.79
C LYS A 362 -9.60 -5.34 23.86
N ASP A 363 -9.65 -4.76 25.05
CA ASP A 363 -8.80 -5.14 26.19
C ASP A 363 -7.30 -5.17 25.84
N GLY A 364 -6.87 -4.22 25.00
CA GLY A 364 -5.49 -4.13 24.52
C GLY A 364 -5.07 -5.17 23.48
N LYS A 365 -6.00 -6.00 22.97
CA LYS A 365 -5.74 -7.05 21.98
C LYS A 365 -6.47 -6.81 20.67
N LEU A 366 -5.82 -7.17 19.56
CA LEU A 366 -6.45 -7.16 18.25
C LEU A 366 -7.54 -8.23 18.19
N SER A 367 -8.80 -7.79 18.04
CA SER A 367 -9.97 -8.67 17.97
C SER A 367 -10.52 -8.84 16.55
N SER A 368 -10.27 -7.88 15.65
CA SER A 368 -10.69 -7.95 14.25
C SER A 368 -9.88 -7.01 13.35
N PHE A 369 -9.71 -7.37 12.07
CA PHE A 369 -9.05 -6.55 11.03
C PHE A 369 -9.66 -6.75 9.63
N LYS A 370 -11.00 -6.86 9.58
CA LYS A 370 -11.79 -7.25 8.41
C LYS A 370 -11.86 -6.18 7.34
N VAL A 371 -12.12 -6.61 6.10
CA VAL A 371 -12.47 -5.70 5.00
C VAL A 371 -13.97 -5.40 5.05
N LYS A 372 -14.32 -4.12 4.98
CA LYS A 372 -15.68 -3.62 4.87
C LYS A 372 -15.87 -2.88 3.55
N HIS A 373 -17.07 -2.93 3.02
CA HIS A 373 -17.44 -2.25 1.78
C HIS A 373 -18.41 -1.12 2.06
N ILE A 374 -18.20 0.00 1.37
CA ILE A 374 -19.11 1.14 1.37
C ILE A 374 -20.04 0.94 0.17
N ASN A 375 -21.34 0.83 0.41
CA ASN A 375 -22.34 0.76 -0.65
C ASN A 375 -22.72 2.18 -1.11
N ARG A 376 -23.05 2.35 -2.39
CA ARG A 376 -23.50 3.63 -2.96
C ARG A 376 -24.95 3.94 -2.64
#